data_AF-A0A6I0DXC5-F1
#
_entry.id   AF-A0A6I0DXC5-F1
#
_cell.length_a   1.000
_cell.length_b   1.000
_cell.length_c   1.000
_cell.angle_alpha   90.00
_cell.angle_beta   90.00
_cell.angle_gamma   90.00
#
_symmetry.space_group_name_H-M   'P 1'
#
loop_
_entity.id
_entity.type
_entity.pdbx_description
1 polymer ?
#
loop_
_entity_poly.entity_id
_entity_poly.type
_entity_poly.pdbx_seq_one_letter_code
_entity_poly.pdbx_strand_id
1 'polypeptide(L)'
;MKKAKTVNPPGRKDFRSLVCFPILSLLFLFSACSKEETFEEERQAVAAATEYNLLLSSVTSQTPTVIIDADRSYNTSGRNDMDIVRKYFYSGSINNDNLSCNSTKPLFTEEAEYGQAIKLRGARAINAERGCYLDANGNVVASMPLKSALDNVHNHDWQLHLVVGQEKPRHLSGYAWQWSSSQWNAYENYAYKILLHAMNNYRGGFQNGMIEVANEVDIAGPFGYWCVEGKWAHGDMKAFYGIMRCYAEWSDAVKRYNQNHPGKRVKLIGPAMTVYTMWWKRDSGNWALKFLEECKAKNYQMDGVSFHQYGAEMLNRQPDYSGGRNPSFKSTIKKIQDKMKYLGYSNGEIWITEWGVSNWINTARVKNNYRPVGGAFAAAFMV
;
A
#
# COMPACT_ATOMS: atom_id res chain seq x y z
N MET A 1 57.80 5.40 25.80
CA MET A 1 56.66 6.22 26.25
C MET A 1 56.63 7.53 25.45
N LYS A 2 55.71 7.64 24.49
CA LYS A 2 55.56 8.83 23.61
C LYS A 2 54.60 9.82 24.28
N LYS A 3 55.03 11.07 24.48
CA LYS A 3 54.21 12.17 25.01
C LYS A 3 53.18 12.62 23.97
N ALA A 4 51.92 12.67 24.37
CA ALA A 4 50.82 13.18 23.57
C ALA A 4 50.87 14.72 23.47
N LYS A 5 50.70 15.26 22.26
CA LYS A 5 50.48 16.67 22.00
C LYS A 5 48.98 16.97 22.12
N THR A 6 48.63 17.93 22.95
CA THR A 6 47.32 18.58 23.03
C THR A 6 47.10 19.47 21.81
N VAL A 7 45.98 19.28 21.11
CA VAL A 7 45.51 20.15 20.03
C VAL A 7 44.31 20.92 20.56
N ASN A 8 44.41 22.25 20.64
CA ASN A 8 43.31 23.14 20.99
C ASN A 8 42.44 23.40 19.74
N PRO A 9 41.09 23.38 19.84
CA PRO A 9 40.21 23.79 18.75
C PRO A 9 40.15 25.33 18.64
N PRO A 10 39.95 25.88 17.43
CA PRO A 10 39.86 27.31 17.23
C PRO A 10 38.50 27.87 17.65
N GLY A 11 38.55 28.93 18.47
CA GLY A 11 37.72 30.14 18.38
C GLY A 11 36.20 30.00 18.43
N ARG A 12 35.63 30.06 19.64
CA ARG A 12 34.26 30.55 19.86
C ARG A 12 34.18 32.02 19.43
N LYS A 13 33.26 32.34 18.52
CA LYS A 13 32.75 33.71 18.36
C LYS A 13 31.43 33.83 19.12
N ASP A 14 31.40 34.86 19.95
CA ASP A 14 30.26 35.32 20.73
C ASP A 14 29.03 35.63 19.88
N PHE A 15 27.86 35.18 20.33
CA PHE A 15 26.59 35.84 20.05
C PHE A 15 25.71 35.75 21.30
N ARG A 16 25.68 36.83 22.07
CA ARG A 16 24.69 37.12 23.11
C ARG A 16 24.05 38.47 22.82
N SER A 17 22.80 38.45 22.40
CA SER A 17 21.69 39.37 22.77
C SER A 17 20.52 39.11 21.80
N LEU A 18 19.46 38.46 22.27
CA LEU A 18 18.23 39.03 22.85
C LEU A 18 17.24 39.58 21.80
N VAL A 19 16.05 38.95 21.80
CA VAL A 19 14.71 39.56 21.88
C VAL A 19 13.81 39.56 20.62
N CYS A 20 12.67 38.87 20.82
CA CYS A 20 11.32 39.02 20.28
C CYS A 20 10.99 38.80 18.79
N PHE A 21 10.09 37.83 18.59
CA PHE A 21 9.04 37.76 17.56
C PHE A 21 8.23 39.08 17.46
N PRO A 22 7.69 39.42 16.27
CA PRO A 22 6.37 38.92 15.85
C PRO A 22 6.38 38.39 14.40
N ILE A 23 5.69 37.29 14.06
CA ILE A 23 4.29 37.22 13.55
C ILE A 23 3.96 38.33 12.54
N LEU A 24 3.38 37.92 11.41
CA LEU A 24 2.92 38.66 10.21
C LEU A 24 3.93 38.79 9.07
N SER A 25 3.74 37.98 8.03
CA SER A 25 3.65 38.43 6.62
C SER A 25 3.38 37.24 5.69
N LEU A 26 2.10 36.99 5.37
CA LEU A 26 1.72 36.35 4.11
C LEU A 26 0.28 36.76 3.78
N LEU A 27 0.17 37.90 3.09
CA LEU A 27 -1.03 38.34 2.36
C LEU A 27 -0.66 38.29 0.85
N PHE A 28 -1.23 37.33 0.13
CA PHE A 28 -2.28 37.44 -0.91
C PHE A 28 -1.79 37.48 -2.36
N LEU A 29 -2.25 36.50 -3.13
CA LEU A 29 -2.72 36.66 -4.51
C LEU A 29 -3.80 35.57 -4.74
N PHE A 30 -5.06 35.94 -4.49
CA PHE A 30 -6.24 35.19 -4.91
C PHE A 30 -7.03 36.04 -5.90
N SER A 31 -7.34 35.43 -7.04
CA SER A 31 -8.40 35.88 -7.95
C SER A 31 -9.75 35.66 -7.28
N ALA A 32 -10.63 36.64 -7.40
CA ALA A 32 -11.89 36.75 -6.69
C ALA A 32 -12.95 35.76 -7.20
N CYS A 33 -13.48 34.92 -6.30
CA CYS A 33 -14.90 34.54 -6.22
C CYS A 33 -15.18 33.81 -4.88
N SER A 34 -16.31 34.15 -4.24
CA SER A 34 -16.83 33.75 -2.91
C SER A 34 -16.06 34.27 -1.67
N LYS A 35 -16.66 35.24 -0.95
CA LYS A 35 -16.04 35.95 0.21
C LYS A 35 -16.69 35.64 1.57
N GLU A 36 -17.60 34.68 1.65
CA GLU A 36 -18.25 34.34 2.93
C GLU A 36 -17.85 32.96 3.50
N GLU A 37 -17.44 31.99 2.67
CA GLU A 37 -17.01 30.66 3.16
C GLU A 37 -15.63 30.69 3.86
N THR A 38 -14.75 31.61 3.50
CA THR A 38 -13.36 31.65 4.03
C THR A 38 -13.28 32.06 5.50
N PHE A 39 -14.25 32.83 6.02
CA PHE A 39 -14.21 33.31 7.40
C PHE A 39 -14.64 32.26 8.42
N GLU A 40 -15.53 31.35 8.05
CA GLU A 40 -16.00 30.28 8.92
C GLU A 40 -14.93 29.17 9.03
N GLU A 41 -14.25 28.86 7.93
CA GLU A 41 -13.11 27.93 7.91
C GLU A 41 -11.93 28.45 8.77
N GLU A 42 -11.62 29.75 8.71
CA GLU A 42 -10.60 30.36 9.57
C GLU A 42 -10.98 30.33 11.06
N ARG A 43 -12.25 30.59 11.40
CA ARG A 43 -12.72 30.49 12.80
C ARG A 43 -12.65 29.06 13.32
N GLN A 44 -13.06 28.08 12.50
CA GLN A 44 -12.99 26.67 12.86
C GLN A 44 -11.53 26.21 13.01
N ALA A 45 -10.62 26.69 12.17
CA ALA A 45 -9.18 26.42 12.30
C ALA A 45 -8.58 27.01 13.59
N VAL A 46 -8.95 28.24 13.96
CA VAL A 46 -8.50 28.90 15.21
C VAL A 46 -9.10 28.21 16.45
N ALA A 47 -10.37 27.83 16.41
CA ALA A 47 -11.02 27.09 17.49
C ALA A 47 -10.37 25.70 17.71
N ALA A 48 -10.11 24.97 16.63
CA ALA A 48 -9.43 23.68 16.68
C ALA A 48 -7.97 23.80 17.17
N ALA A 49 -7.25 24.86 16.80
CA ALA A 49 -5.90 25.13 17.31
C ALA A 49 -5.90 25.45 18.81
N THR A 50 -6.92 26.17 19.28
CA THR A 50 -7.08 26.53 20.70
C THR A 50 -7.42 25.31 21.56
N GLU A 51 -8.32 24.45 21.08
CA GLU A 51 -8.68 23.19 21.73
C GLU A 51 -7.48 22.21 21.78
N TYR A 52 -6.66 22.19 20.72
CA TYR A 52 -5.43 21.39 20.68
C TYR A 52 -4.37 21.87 21.69
N ASN A 53 -4.19 23.19 21.85
CA ASN A 53 -3.28 23.74 22.85
C ASN A 53 -3.76 23.47 24.29
N LEU A 54 -5.07 23.50 24.53
CA LEU A 54 -5.66 23.11 25.81
C LEU A 54 -5.47 21.61 26.11
N LEU A 55 -5.59 20.75 25.08
CA LEU A 55 -5.28 19.32 25.17
C LEU A 55 -3.79 19.05 25.46
N LEU A 56 -2.87 19.80 24.86
CA LEU A 56 -1.44 19.69 25.15
C LEU A 56 -1.08 20.16 26.56
N SER A 57 -1.80 21.15 27.09
CA SER A 57 -1.60 21.66 28.46
C SER A 57 -2.18 20.78 29.57
N SER A 58 -3.09 19.85 29.21
CA SER A 58 -3.74 18.91 30.15
C SER A 58 -3.14 17.50 30.13
N VAL A 59 -2.19 17.22 29.21
CA VAL A 59 -1.30 16.07 29.35
C VAL A 59 -0.33 16.42 30.49
N THR A 60 -0.52 15.79 31.64
CA THR A 60 0.45 15.80 32.73
C THR A 60 1.84 15.59 32.16
N SER A 61 2.77 16.46 32.54
CA SER A 61 4.16 16.51 32.10
C SER A 61 4.99 15.31 32.59
N GLN A 62 4.48 14.09 32.41
CA GLN A 62 5.33 12.93 32.34
C GLN A 62 6.09 13.01 31.02
N THR A 63 7.16 13.81 31.02
CA THR A 63 8.22 13.66 30.03
C THR A 63 8.67 12.20 30.13
N PRO A 64 8.45 11.37 29.10
CA PRO A 64 8.86 9.98 29.17
C PRO A 64 10.37 9.96 29.37
N THR A 65 10.83 9.36 30.47
CA THR A 65 12.25 9.09 30.66
C THR A 65 12.64 8.00 29.68
N VAL A 66 13.33 8.38 28.61
CA VAL A 66 13.94 7.44 27.66
C VAL A 66 15.32 7.07 28.19
N ILE A 67 15.47 5.83 28.65
CA ILE A 67 16.78 5.28 29.01
C ILE A 67 17.35 4.64 27.75
N ILE A 68 18.37 5.27 27.15
CA ILE A 68 19.14 4.69 26.05
C ILE A 68 20.32 3.96 26.70
N ASP A 69 20.20 2.63 26.80
CA ASP A 69 21.30 1.77 27.21
C ASP A 69 22.22 1.54 26.00
N ALA A 70 23.33 2.29 25.93
CA ALA A 70 24.29 2.18 24.83
C ALA A 70 25.14 0.90 24.91
N ASP A 71 25.17 0.22 26.07
CA ASP A 71 25.94 -1.00 26.29
C ASP A 71 25.13 -2.25 25.93
N ARG A 72 23.80 -2.13 25.89
CA ARG A 72 22.90 -3.13 25.31
C ARG A 72 22.57 -2.77 23.87
N SER A 73 23.14 -3.51 22.93
CA SER A 73 22.56 -3.58 21.59
C SER A 73 21.13 -4.12 21.72
N TYR A 74 20.12 -3.24 21.65
CA TYR A 74 18.73 -3.68 21.52
C TYR A 74 18.55 -4.21 20.11
N ASN A 75 18.97 -5.45 19.91
CA ASN A 75 18.93 -6.15 18.65
C ASN A 75 17.98 -7.34 18.83
N THR A 76 16.68 -7.08 18.75
CA THR A 76 15.65 -8.12 18.86
C THR A 76 15.78 -9.16 17.74
N SER A 77 16.45 -8.80 16.63
CA SER A 77 16.52 -9.58 15.40
C SER A 77 17.84 -10.36 15.19
N GLY A 78 18.87 -10.11 16.01
CA GLY A 78 20.25 -10.53 15.75
C GLY A 78 20.91 -9.88 14.52
N ARG A 79 20.37 -8.79 13.94
CA ARG A 79 20.85 -8.12 12.72
C ARG A 79 20.83 -6.58 12.83
N ASN A 80 21.21 -5.89 11.76
CA ASN A 80 21.03 -4.44 11.67
C ASN A 80 19.53 -4.10 11.55
N ASP A 81 18.94 -3.64 12.64
CA ASP A 81 17.50 -3.33 12.70
C ASP A 81 17.10 -2.21 11.72
N MET A 82 18.00 -1.29 11.36
CA MET A 82 17.72 -0.30 10.31
C MET A 82 17.62 -0.95 8.93
N ASP A 83 18.34 -2.03 8.66
CA ASP A 83 18.18 -2.78 7.42
C ASP A 83 16.90 -3.61 7.41
N ILE A 84 16.37 -3.97 8.58
CA ILE A 84 15.03 -4.57 8.72
C ILE A 84 13.95 -3.51 8.52
N VAL A 85 14.08 -2.35 9.16
CA VAL A 85 13.16 -1.22 8.98
C VAL A 85 13.10 -0.78 7.51
N ARG A 86 14.25 -0.72 6.82
CA ARG A 86 14.30 -0.44 5.38
C ARG A 86 13.64 -1.51 4.52
N LYS A 87 13.56 -2.78 4.98
CA LYS A 87 12.75 -3.80 4.29
C LYS A 87 11.26 -3.52 4.38
N TYR A 88 10.79 -2.80 5.41
CA TYR A 88 9.39 -2.40 5.51
C TYR A 88 9.03 -1.23 4.59
N PHE A 89 10.01 -0.38 4.22
CA PHE A 89 9.87 0.64 3.18
C PHE A 89 10.28 0.08 1.80
N TYR A 90 9.74 -1.10 1.48
CA TYR A 90 10.17 -1.89 0.32
C TYR A 90 9.86 -1.21 -1.01
N SER A 91 8.66 -0.62 -1.11
CA SER A 91 8.11 -0.19 -2.40
C SER A 91 7.28 1.08 -2.30
N GLY A 92 7.31 1.88 -3.36
CA GLY A 92 6.35 2.95 -3.61
C GLY A 92 5.18 2.45 -4.46
N SER A 93 3.99 3.00 -4.25
CA SER A 93 2.83 2.76 -5.13
C SER A 93 2.87 3.69 -6.34
N ILE A 94 2.78 3.10 -7.51
CA ILE A 94 2.61 3.76 -8.80
C ILE A 94 1.13 3.62 -9.17
N ASN A 95 0.37 4.71 -9.08
CA ASN A 95 -1.00 4.74 -9.57
C ASN A 95 -1.03 5.29 -11.02
N ASN A 96 -1.51 4.47 -11.96
CA ASN A 96 -1.62 4.82 -13.37
C ASN A 96 -2.99 5.39 -13.77
N ASP A 97 -3.87 5.75 -12.82
CA ASP A 97 -5.23 6.24 -13.09
C ASP A 97 -5.30 7.47 -14.02
N ASN A 98 -4.26 8.32 -14.02
CA ASN A 98 -4.20 9.51 -14.87
C ASN A 98 -3.66 9.26 -16.28
N LEU A 99 -3.23 8.03 -16.58
CA LEU A 99 -2.85 7.65 -17.93
C LEU A 99 -4.10 7.16 -18.66
N SER A 100 -4.73 8.07 -19.41
CA SER A 100 -5.58 7.62 -20.50
C SER A 100 -4.74 6.68 -21.39
N CYS A 101 -5.39 5.70 -22.02
CA CYS A 101 -4.73 4.79 -22.96
C CYS A 101 -3.96 5.49 -24.09
N ASN A 102 -4.12 6.81 -24.23
CA ASN A 102 -3.49 7.69 -25.22
C ASN A 102 -2.50 8.71 -24.62
N SER A 103 -2.20 8.69 -23.32
CA SER A 103 -1.21 9.59 -22.73
C SER A 103 0.20 9.22 -23.21
N THR A 104 0.98 10.20 -23.67
CA THR A 104 2.37 10.00 -24.14
C THR A 104 3.41 10.45 -23.12
N LYS A 105 2.98 10.98 -21.97
CA LYS A 105 3.92 11.46 -20.95
C LYS A 105 4.40 10.27 -20.12
N PRO A 106 5.71 9.98 -20.08
CA PRO A 106 6.24 9.02 -19.11
C PRO A 106 5.92 9.56 -17.72
N LEU A 107 5.32 8.70 -16.88
CA LEU A 107 5.20 9.03 -15.48
C LEU A 107 6.61 8.99 -14.86
N PHE A 108 6.88 9.95 -13.97
CA PHE A 108 7.88 9.83 -12.90
C PHE A 108 9.35 10.14 -13.17
N THR A 109 9.74 11.11 -14.00
CA THR A 109 11.16 11.53 -13.93
C THR A 109 11.52 12.05 -12.53
N GLU A 110 10.68 12.88 -11.90
CA GLU A 110 10.97 13.44 -10.58
C GLU A 110 10.65 12.47 -9.42
N GLU A 111 9.51 11.77 -9.44
CA GLU A 111 9.16 10.82 -8.37
C GLU A 111 10.07 9.58 -8.35
N ALA A 112 10.55 9.14 -9.51
CA ALA A 112 11.49 8.03 -9.54
C ALA A 112 12.87 8.47 -9.02
N GLU A 113 13.29 9.71 -9.26
CA GLU A 113 14.48 10.30 -8.63
C GLU A 113 14.36 10.34 -7.10
N TYR A 114 13.20 10.73 -6.54
CA TYR A 114 12.96 10.64 -5.09
C TYR A 114 13.00 9.18 -4.60
N GLY A 115 12.41 8.26 -5.37
CA GLY A 115 12.46 6.83 -5.09
C GLY A 115 13.89 6.28 -5.02
N GLN A 116 14.77 6.70 -5.94
CA GLN A 116 16.20 6.36 -5.91
C GLN A 116 16.89 6.99 -4.70
N ALA A 117 16.59 8.26 -4.38
CA ALA A 117 17.19 8.97 -3.25
C ALA A 117 16.89 8.27 -1.91
N ILE A 118 15.69 7.71 -1.74
CA ILE A 118 15.32 6.93 -0.54
C ILE A 118 15.62 5.43 -0.68
N LYS A 119 16.22 5.01 -1.81
CA LYS A 119 16.60 3.62 -2.12
C LYS A 119 15.44 2.63 -2.04
N LEU A 120 14.32 2.96 -2.70
CA LEU A 120 13.23 2.01 -2.93
C LEU A 120 13.76 0.74 -3.59
N ARG A 121 13.15 -0.40 -3.25
CA ARG A 121 13.54 -1.73 -3.74
C ARG A 121 12.48 -2.37 -4.63
N GLY A 122 11.32 -1.75 -4.76
CA GLY A 122 10.19 -2.26 -5.52
C GLY A 122 9.23 -1.15 -5.90
N ALA A 123 8.36 -1.44 -6.85
CA ALA A 123 7.25 -0.57 -7.19
C ALA A 123 5.97 -1.38 -7.34
N ARG A 124 4.94 -0.97 -6.61
CA ARG A 124 3.58 -1.52 -6.68
C ARG A 124 2.81 -0.78 -7.78
N ALA A 125 2.65 -1.42 -8.93
CA ALA A 125 1.99 -0.86 -10.09
C ALA A 125 0.49 -1.20 -10.08
N ILE A 126 -0.31 -0.20 -9.67
CA ILE A 126 -1.77 -0.28 -9.63
C ILE A 126 -2.32 0.13 -10.99
N ASN A 127 -3.40 -0.52 -11.44
CA ASN A 127 -4.11 -0.22 -12.68
C ASN A 127 -3.26 -0.39 -13.95
N ALA A 128 -2.07 -0.98 -13.83
CA ALA A 128 -1.15 -1.16 -14.93
C ALA A 128 -1.70 -2.18 -15.96
N GLU A 129 -2.33 -3.25 -15.49
CA GLU A 129 -2.91 -4.28 -16.35
C GLU A 129 -4.15 -3.78 -17.15
N ARG A 130 -4.75 -2.65 -16.76
CA ARG A 130 -5.93 -2.10 -17.44
C ARG A 130 -5.71 -1.90 -18.94
N GLY A 131 -6.70 -2.30 -19.73
CA GLY A 131 -6.67 -2.25 -21.20
C GLY A 131 -5.75 -3.28 -21.89
N CYS A 132 -5.03 -4.13 -21.15
CA CYS A 132 -4.27 -5.23 -21.76
C CYS A 132 -5.21 -6.31 -22.31
N TYR A 133 -4.75 -7.03 -23.33
CA TYR A 133 -5.51 -8.12 -23.96
C TYR A 133 -4.62 -9.05 -24.77
N LEU A 134 -5.16 -10.19 -25.22
CA LEU A 134 -4.51 -11.06 -26.19
C LEU A 134 -5.01 -10.76 -27.61
N ASP A 135 -4.09 -10.60 -28.55
CA ASP A 135 -4.43 -10.52 -29.98
C ASP A 135 -4.91 -11.89 -30.53
N ALA A 136 -5.27 -11.94 -31.81
CA ALA A 136 -5.72 -13.17 -32.47
C ALA A 136 -4.68 -14.30 -32.47
N ASN A 137 -3.40 -13.98 -32.26
CA ASN A 137 -2.31 -14.95 -32.18
C ASN A 137 -1.99 -15.36 -30.73
N GLY A 138 -2.73 -14.84 -29.74
CA GLY A 138 -2.49 -15.11 -28.32
C GLY A 138 -1.30 -14.34 -27.74
N ASN A 139 -0.84 -13.27 -28.39
CA ASN A 139 0.22 -12.40 -27.88
C ASN A 139 -0.37 -11.29 -27.02
N VAL A 140 0.35 -10.93 -25.96
CA VAL A 140 -0.02 -9.78 -25.13
C VAL A 140 0.14 -8.50 -25.92
N VAL A 141 -0.96 -7.77 -26.07
CA VAL A 141 -0.92 -6.37 -26.44
C VAL A 141 -0.99 -5.55 -25.16
N ALA A 142 0.20 -5.17 -24.68
CA ALA A 142 0.36 -4.42 -23.45
C ALA A 142 -0.19 -2.99 -23.59
N SER A 143 -0.96 -2.57 -22.60
CA SER A 143 -1.45 -1.21 -22.49
C SER A 143 -0.30 -0.24 -22.19
N MET A 144 -0.54 1.05 -22.42
CA MET A 144 0.44 2.09 -22.10
C MET A 144 0.70 2.16 -20.58
N PRO A 145 -0.31 2.05 -19.68
CA PRO A 145 -0.09 1.87 -18.24
C PRO A 145 0.85 0.71 -17.89
N LEU A 146 0.66 -0.49 -18.48
CA LEU A 146 1.54 -1.63 -18.22
C LEU A 146 2.97 -1.32 -18.67
N LYS A 147 3.15 -0.83 -19.90
CA LYS A 147 4.48 -0.49 -20.42
C LYS A 147 5.19 0.54 -19.54
N SER A 148 4.50 1.61 -19.16
CA SER A 148 5.05 2.65 -18.28
C SER A 148 5.47 2.09 -16.93
N ALA A 149 4.66 1.22 -16.32
CA ALA A 149 5.02 0.57 -15.07
C ALA A 149 6.26 -0.32 -15.22
N LEU A 150 6.32 -1.15 -16.26
CA LEU A 150 7.46 -2.03 -16.50
C LEU A 150 8.74 -1.26 -16.84
N ASP A 151 8.66 -0.17 -17.60
CA ASP A 151 9.80 0.72 -17.89
C ASP A 151 10.34 1.35 -16.60
N ASN A 152 9.45 1.88 -15.75
CA ASN A 152 9.84 2.45 -14.47
C ASN A 152 10.56 1.43 -13.59
N VAL A 153 9.98 0.24 -13.42
CA VAL A 153 10.57 -0.83 -12.60
C VAL A 153 11.92 -1.27 -13.17
N HIS A 154 12.00 -1.48 -14.48
CA HIS A 154 13.21 -1.93 -15.16
C HIS A 154 14.34 -0.88 -15.11
N ASN A 155 14.04 0.38 -15.40
CA ASN A 155 15.04 1.45 -15.45
C ASN A 155 15.65 1.76 -14.07
N HIS A 156 14.99 1.32 -12.99
CA HIS A 156 15.38 1.59 -11.60
C HIS A 156 15.89 0.34 -10.86
N ASP A 157 15.98 -0.81 -11.53
CA ASP A 157 16.31 -2.10 -10.91
C ASP A 157 15.45 -2.40 -9.67
N TRP A 158 14.16 -2.08 -9.77
CA TRP A 158 13.19 -2.34 -8.71
C TRP A 158 12.57 -3.74 -8.88
N GLN A 159 12.15 -4.35 -7.78
CA GLN A 159 11.29 -5.52 -7.84
C GLN A 159 9.91 -5.12 -8.39
N LEU A 160 9.45 -5.87 -9.39
CA LEU A 160 8.10 -5.75 -9.91
C LEU A 160 7.08 -6.23 -8.87
N HIS A 161 6.14 -5.36 -8.53
CA HIS A 161 4.90 -5.73 -7.85
C HIS A 161 3.73 -5.23 -8.71
N LEU A 162 3.01 -6.15 -9.35
CA LEU A 162 1.92 -5.81 -10.28
C LEU A 162 0.56 -6.14 -9.65
N VAL A 163 -0.33 -5.15 -9.59
CA VAL A 163 -1.73 -5.36 -9.20
C VAL A 163 -2.55 -5.75 -10.43
N VAL A 164 -3.33 -6.82 -10.32
CA VAL A 164 -3.99 -7.46 -11.47
C VAL A 164 -5.44 -7.83 -11.19
N GLY A 165 -6.20 -8.10 -12.26
CA GLY A 165 -7.59 -8.51 -12.15
C GLY A 165 -8.52 -7.36 -11.79
N GLN A 166 -8.06 -6.11 -11.97
CA GLN A 166 -8.84 -4.89 -11.70
C GLN A 166 -9.81 -4.55 -12.83
N GLU A 167 -9.61 -5.13 -14.03
CA GLU A 167 -10.48 -4.95 -15.19
C GLU A 167 -10.69 -6.28 -15.93
N LYS A 168 -11.82 -6.39 -16.61
CA LYS A 168 -12.09 -7.50 -17.53
C LYS A 168 -11.26 -7.31 -18.81
N PRO A 169 -10.46 -8.30 -19.24
CA PRO A 169 -9.70 -8.15 -20.48
C PRO A 169 -10.64 -8.08 -21.68
N ARG A 170 -10.41 -7.10 -22.56
CA ARG A 170 -11.38 -6.71 -23.61
C ARG A 170 -11.72 -7.80 -24.63
N HIS A 171 -10.83 -8.78 -24.80
CA HIS A 171 -11.01 -9.90 -25.74
C HIS A 171 -11.96 -10.98 -25.19
N LEU A 172 -12.28 -10.95 -23.89
CA LEU A 172 -13.28 -11.83 -23.29
C LEU A 172 -14.63 -11.09 -23.19
N SER A 173 -15.62 -11.59 -23.92
CA SER A 173 -16.96 -10.99 -24.01
C SER A 173 -17.88 -11.43 -22.87
N GLY A 174 -19.01 -10.73 -22.72
CA GLY A 174 -20.01 -11.03 -21.69
C GLY A 174 -19.60 -10.61 -20.27
N TYR A 175 -20.45 -11.01 -19.32
CA TYR A 175 -20.27 -10.75 -17.89
C TYR A 175 -19.56 -11.93 -17.22
N ALA A 176 -18.51 -11.64 -16.44
CA ALA A 176 -17.65 -12.72 -15.92
C ALA A 176 -18.34 -13.62 -14.89
N TRP A 177 -19.37 -13.11 -14.19
CA TRP A 177 -20.20 -13.94 -13.31
C TRP A 177 -21.06 -14.99 -14.05
N GLN A 178 -21.15 -14.90 -15.40
CA GLN A 178 -21.84 -15.87 -16.26
C GLN A 178 -20.87 -16.69 -17.12
N TRP A 179 -19.56 -16.48 -16.97
CA TRP A 179 -18.59 -17.17 -17.79
C TRP A 179 -18.60 -18.68 -17.55
N SER A 180 -18.59 -19.42 -18.65
CA SER A 180 -18.36 -20.86 -18.63
C SER A 180 -16.93 -21.19 -18.18
N SER A 181 -16.67 -22.47 -17.86
CA SER A 181 -15.31 -22.95 -17.59
C SER A 181 -14.34 -22.63 -18.72
N SER A 182 -14.79 -22.66 -19.98
CA SER A 182 -13.93 -22.33 -21.13
C SER A 182 -13.47 -20.87 -21.14
N GLN A 183 -14.34 -19.93 -20.75
CA GLN A 183 -14.02 -18.50 -20.68
C GLN A 183 -13.11 -18.19 -19.49
N TRP A 184 -13.32 -18.86 -18.36
CA TRP A 184 -12.40 -18.76 -17.23
C TRP A 184 -11.02 -19.34 -17.54
N ASN A 185 -10.95 -20.47 -18.24
CA ASN A 185 -9.66 -21.00 -18.74
C ASN A 185 -8.97 -20.03 -19.71
N ALA A 186 -9.74 -19.31 -20.54
CA ALA A 186 -9.20 -18.26 -21.39
C ALA A 186 -8.65 -17.07 -20.56
N TYR A 187 -9.29 -16.75 -19.43
CA TYR A 187 -8.80 -15.76 -18.48
C TYR A 187 -7.52 -16.22 -17.72
N GLU A 188 -7.42 -17.49 -17.32
CA GLU A 188 -6.15 -18.05 -16.80
C GLU A 188 -5.04 -17.94 -17.85
N ASN A 189 -5.31 -18.32 -19.10
CA ASN A 189 -4.31 -18.19 -20.16
C ASN A 189 -3.91 -16.73 -20.40
N TYR A 190 -4.85 -15.80 -20.30
CA TYR A 190 -4.54 -14.36 -20.30
C TYR A 190 -3.61 -13.98 -19.14
N ALA A 191 -3.93 -14.37 -17.91
CA ALA A 191 -3.08 -14.12 -16.73
C ALA A 191 -1.67 -14.70 -16.92
N TYR A 192 -1.55 -15.95 -17.38
CA TYR A 192 -0.28 -16.60 -17.69
C TYR A 192 0.52 -15.83 -18.75
N LYS A 193 -0.14 -15.34 -19.80
CA LYS A 193 0.50 -14.57 -20.86
C LYS A 193 0.97 -13.19 -20.38
N ILE A 194 0.24 -12.54 -19.49
CA ILE A 194 0.70 -11.30 -18.82
C ILE A 194 1.95 -11.57 -17.99
N LEU A 195 1.98 -12.66 -17.20
CA LEU A 195 3.17 -13.08 -16.45
C LEU A 195 4.35 -13.32 -17.37
N LEU A 196 4.15 -14.09 -18.45
CA LEU A 196 5.20 -14.38 -19.42
C LEU A 196 5.71 -13.10 -20.10
N HIS A 197 4.82 -12.18 -20.43
CA HIS A 197 5.19 -10.90 -21.02
C HIS A 197 6.06 -10.08 -20.07
N ALA A 198 5.57 -9.79 -18.86
CA ALA A 198 6.28 -8.96 -17.89
C ALA A 198 7.58 -9.62 -17.43
N MET A 199 7.51 -10.90 -17.05
CA MET A 199 8.61 -11.59 -16.40
C MET A 199 9.67 -12.09 -17.38
N ASN A 200 9.37 -12.31 -18.67
CA ASN A 200 10.36 -12.81 -19.65
C ASN A 200 10.55 -11.92 -20.87
N ASN A 201 9.46 -11.55 -21.55
CA ASN A 201 9.56 -10.98 -22.89
C ASN A 201 9.91 -9.49 -22.85
N TYR A 202 9.49 -8.78 -21.81
CA TYR A 202 9.69 -7.35 -21.67
C TYR A 202 11.14 -7.04 -21.31
N ARG A 203 11.96 -6.69 -22.32
CA ARG A 203 13.37 -6.28 -22.16
C ARG A 203 14.23 -7.31 -21.41
N GLY A 204 13.95 -8.62 -21.57
CA GLY A 204 14.61 -9.72 -20.83
C GLY A 204 13.92 -10.10 -19.51
N GLY A 205 13.00 -9.25 -19.06
CA GLY A 205 12.07 -9.49 -17.97
C GLY A 205 12.70 -9.40 -16.58
N PHE A 206 11.92 -9.77 -15.56
CA PHE A 206 12.32 -9.67 -14.15
C PHE A 206 12.68 -11.03 -13.58
N GLN A 207 13.65 -11.05 -12.67
CA GLN A 207 14.04 -12.28 -12.01
C GLN A 207 13.07 -12.68 -10.90
N ASN A 208 12.63 -11.69 -10.12
CA ASN A 208 11.64 -11.86 -9.06
C ASN A 208 10.48 -10.90 -9.30
N GLY A 209 9.27 -11.38 -9.08
CA GLY A 209 8.05 -10.59 -9.21
C GLY A 209 7.06 -10.89 -8.09
N MET A 210 6.15 -9.97 -7.87
CA MET A 210 5.00 -10.14 -7.00
C MET A 210 3.75 -9.77 -7.76
N ILE A 211 2.72 -10.60 -7.63
CA ILE A 211 1.40 -10.37 -8.20
C ILE A 211 0.44 -10.22 -7.05
N GLU A 212 -0.33 -9.14 -7.06
CA GLU A 212 -1.40 -8.90 -6.11
C GLU A 212 -2.73 -8.87 -6.85
N VAL A 213 -3.64 -9.75 -6.47
CA VAL A 213 -4.93 -9.84 -7.14
C VAL A 213 -5.94 -8.91 -6.47
N ALA A 214 -6.61 -8.12 -7.30
CA ALA A 214 -7.62 -7.13 -6.95
C ALA A 214 -7.07 -5.92 -6.16
N ASN A 215 -7.96 -4.99 -5.82
CA ASN A 215 -7.67 -3.79 -5.05
C ASN A 215 -8.95 -3.26 -4.41
N GLU A 216 -9.06 -3.30 -3.08
CA GLU A 216 -10.15 -2.71 -2.28
C GLU A 216 -11.57 -3.11 -2.72
N VAL A 217 -11.79 -4.32 -3.21
CA VAL A 217 -13.13 -4.76 -3.68
C VAL A 217 -14.12 -4.94 -2.52
N ASP A 218 -13.61 -4.94 -1.30
CA ASP A 218 -14.42 -4.96 -0.08
C ASP A 218 -15.15 -3.64 0.20
N ILE A 219 -14.75 -2.55 -0.46
CA ILE A 219 -15.55 -1.33 -0.51
C ILE A 219 -16.31 -1.24 -1.84
N ALA A 220 -17.63 -1.08 -1.76
CA ALA A 220 -18.46 -0.98 -2.95
C ALA A 220 -18.18 0.34 -3.69
N GLY A 221 -17.88 0.24 -5.00
CA GLY A 221 -17.76 1.38 -5.90
C GLY A 221 -19.04 1.63 -6.70
N PRO A 222 -19.22 2.82 -7.30
CA PRO A 222 -20.43 3.18 -8.05
C PRO A 222 -20.67 2.28 -9.29
N PHE A 223 -19.62 1.66 -9.84
CA PHE A 223 -19.67 0.92 -11.10
C PHE A 223 -19.64 -0.61 -10.94
N GLY A 224 -19.67 -1.11 -9.71
CA GLY A 224 -19.49 -2.54 -9.48
C GLY A 224 -18.08 -3.04 -9.85
N TYR A 225 -17.86 -4.36 -9.84
CA TYR A 225 -16.60 -5.02 -10.11
C TYR A 225 -16.89 -6.09 -11.13
N TRP A 226 -16.05 -6.20 -12.15
CA TRP A 226 -16.40 -6.88 -13.39
C TRP A 226 -16.69 -8.38 -13.25
N CYS A 227 -16.21 -9.02 -12.17
CA CYS A 227 -16.47 -10.42 -11.85
C CYS A 227 -17.60 -10.65 -10.82
N VAL A 228 -18.27 -9.59 -10.36
CA VAL A 228 -19.34 -9.65 -9.36
C VAL A 228 -20.66 -9.27 -10.03
N GLU A 229 -21.68 -10.12 -9.91
CA GLU A 229 -23.00 -9.83 -10.46
C GLU A 229 -23.67 -8.67 -9.70
N GLY A 230 -24.02 -7.61 -10.44
CA GLY A 230 -24.78 -6.47 -9.92
C GLY A 230 -24.00 -5.60 -8.94
N LYS A 231 -24.73 -4.84 -8.13
CA LYS A 231 -24.17 -4.01 -7.06
C LYS A 231 -24.08 -4.84 -5.76
N TRP A 232 -23.10 -4.54 -4.92
CA TRP A 232 -22.98 -5.12 -3.58
C TRP A 232 -22.78 -4.02 -2.53
N ALA A 233 -22.98 -4.36 -1.27
CA ALA A 233 -22.70 -3.47 -0.14
C ALA A 233 -21.25 -3.65 0.36
N HIS A 234 -20.71 -2.67 1.09
CA HIS A 234 -19.38 -2.83 1.71
C HIS A 234 -19.27 -4.14 2.52
N GLY A 235 -18.24 -4.93 2.22
CA GLY A 235 -17.95 -6.22 2.83
C GLY A 235 -18.91 -7.37 2.50
N ASP A 236 -19.69 -7.28 1.42
CA ASP A 236 -20.57 -8.35 0.94
C ASP A 236 -19.78 -9.59 0.47
N MET A 237 -20.14 -10.76 0.99
CA MET A 237 -19.49 -12.03 0.63
C MET A 237 -19.64 -12.39 -0.86
N LYS A 238 -20.64 -11.86 -1.57
CA LYS A 238 -20.74 -12.03 -3.03
C LYS A 238 -19.52 -11.43 -3.74
N ALA A 239 -19.08 -10.26 -3.31
CA ALA A 239 -17.88 -9.62 -3.85
C ALA A 239 -16.62 -10.42 -3.48
N PHE A 240 -16.53 -10.90 -2.24
CA PHE A 240 -15.46 -11.80 -1.81
C PHE A 240 -15.35 -13.05 -2.71
N TYR A 241 -16.44 -13.75 -2.98
CA TYR A 241 -16.37 -14.95 -3.82
C TYR A 241 -16.11 -14.63 -5.30
N GLY A 242 -16.56 -13.47 -5.79
CA GLY A 242 -16.21 -12.98 -7.13
C GLY A 242 -14.70 -12.75 -7.27
N ILE A 243 -14.06 -12.11 -6.29
CA ILE A 243 -12.60 -11.93 -6.31
C ILE A 243 -11.85 -13.25 -6.09
N MET A 244 -12.38 -14.17 -5.28
CA MET A 244 -11.76 -15.50 -5.10
C MET A 244 -11.77 -16.30 -6.39
N ARG A 245 -12.79 -16.10 -7.25
CA ARG A 245 -12.79 -16.68 -8.59
C ARG A 245 -11.65 -16.11 -9.45
N CYS A 246 -11.46 -14.79 -9.45
CA CYS A 246 -10.30 -14.18 -10.13
C CYS A 246 -8.97 -14.65 -9.55
N TYR A 247 -8.86 -14.75 -8.22
CA TYR A 247 -7.66 -15.22 -7.52
C TYR A 247 -7.30 -16.64 -7.93
N ALA A 248 -8.27 -17.53 -8.06
CA ALA A 248 -8.05 -18.92 -8.48
C ALA A 248 -7.33 -19.01 -9.84
N GLU A 249 -7.77 -18.23 -10.83
CA GLU A 249 -7.17 -18.25 -12.17
C GLU A 249 -5.76 -17.65 -12.18
N TRP A 250 -5.50 -16.60 -11.41
CA TRP A 250 -4.15 -16.07 -11.20
C TRP A 250 -3.26 -17.05 -10.42
N SER A 251 -3.84 -17.79 -9.49
CA SER A 251 -3.17 -18.86 -8.74
C SER A 251 -2.63 -19.94 -9.67
N ASP A 252 -3.47 -20.43 -10.57
CA ASP A 252 -3.08 -21.47 -11.52
C ASP A 252 -2.11 -20.94 -12.57
N ALA A 253 -2.28 -19.71 -13.05
CA ALA A 253 -1.32 -19.05 -13.93
C ALA A 253 0.07 -18.89 -13.28
N VAL A 254 0.14 -18.49 -12.01
CA VAL A 254 1.42 -18.37 -11.27
C VAL A 254 2.07 -19.73 -11.06
N LYS A 255 1.30 -20.76 -10.65
CA LYS A 255 1.82 -22.13 -10.53
C LYS A 255 2.42 -22.61 -11.85
N ARG A 256 1.66 -22.48 -12.93
CA ARG A 256 2.09 -22.85 -14.29
C ARG A 256 3.33 -22.08 -14.71
N TYR A 257 3.38 -20.78 -14.43
CA TYR A 257 4.55 -19.96 -14.73
C TYR A 257 5.81 -20.42 -13.97
N ASN A 258 5.71 -20.61 -12.65
CA ASN A 258 6.85 -21.02 -11.82
C ASN A 258 7.32 -22.45 -12.16
N GLN A 259 6.41 -23.36 -12.53
CA GLN A 259 6.76 -24.69 -13.02
C GLN A 259 7.55 -24.64 -14.34
N ASN A 260 7.13 -23.78 -15.27
CA ASN A 260 7.76 -23.66 -16.58
C ASN A 260 9.06 -22.81 -16.57
N HIS A 261 9.30 -22.05 -15.51
CA HIS A 261 10.45 -21.16 -15.37
C HIS A 261 11.12 -21.31 -14.00
N PRO A 262 11.70 -22.48 -13.68
CA PRO A 262 12.22 -22.77 -12.33
C PRO A 262 13.35 -21.84 -11.87
N GLY A 263 14.01 -21.14 -12.80
CA GLY A 263 15.02 -20.13 -12.50
C GLY A 263 14.44 -18.78 -12.07
N LYS A 264 13.14 -18.53 -12.26
CA LYS A 264 12.46 -17.28 -11.90
C LYS A 264 11.42 -17.55 -10.81
N ARG A 265 11.11 -16.53 -10.02
CA ARG A 265 10.09 -16.67 -8.97
C ARG A 265 9.10 -15.53 -9.01
N VAL A 266 7.82 -15.85 -9.14
CA VAL A 266 6.75 -14.89 -8.83
C VAL A 266 5.94 -15.35 -7.62
N LYS A 267 5.78 -14.43 -6.68
CA LYS A 267 4.91 -14.57 -5.50
C LYS A 267 3.50 -14.14 -5.85
N LEU A 268 2.51 -14.77 -5.23
CA LEU A 268 1.10 -14.38 -5.34
C LEU A 268 0.55 -13.96 -3.97
N ILE A 269 0.08 -12.71 -3.87
CA ILE A 269 -0.56 -12.17 -2.68
C ILE A 269 -1.96 -11.63 -3.01
N GLY A 270 -2.76 -11.34 -1.99
CA GLY A 270 -4.07 -10.73 -2.14
C GLY A 270 -4.86 -10.76 -0.82
N PRO A 271 -6.11 -10.29 -0.81
CA PRO A 271 -6.83 -9.63 -1.90
C PRO A 271 -6.76 -8.08 -1.88
N ALA A 272 -5.75 -7.47 -1.23
CA ALA A 272 -5.67 -6.01 -1.08
C ALA A 272 -6.94 -5.39 -0.46
N MET A 273 -7.42 -5.96 0.65
CA MET A 273 -8.64 -5.48 1.30
C MET A 273 -8.40 -4.19 2.10
N THR A 274 -9.44 -3.38 2.29
CA THR A 274 -9.40 -2.30 3.26
C THR A 274 -9.50 -2.83 4.70
N VAL A 275 -9.25 -1.97 5.68
CA VAL A 275 -9.53 -2.29 7.08
C VAL A 275 -11.01 -2.61 7.36
N TYR A 276 -11.94 -2.27 6.46
CA TYR A 276 -13.38 -2.43 6.70
C TYR A 276 -13.77 -3.88 6.99
N THR A 277 -13.36 -4.79 6.11
CA THR A 277 -13.62 -6.22 6.28
C THR A 277 -12.62 -6.91 7.18
N MET A 278 -11.48 -6.29 7.47
CA MET A 278 -10.47 -6.86 8.35
C MET A 278 -10.72 -6.55 9.84
N TRP A 279 -11.22 -5.37 10.19
CA TRP A 279 -11.31 -4.89 11.57
C TRP A 279 -12.71 -4.93 12.16
N TRP A 280 -13.72 -4.52 11.39
CA TRP A 280 -15.06 -4.27 11.94
C TRP A 280 -16.04 -5.43 11.72
N LYS A 281 -15.60 -6.49 11.02
CA LYS A 281 -16.39 -7.71 10.86
C LYS A 281 -15.98 -8.76 11.89
N ARG A 282 -16.98 -9.52 12.36
CA ARG A 282 -16.75 -10.78 13.10
C ARG A 282 -15.96 -11.76 12.22
N ASP A 283 -15.37 -12.79 12.80
CA ASP A 283 -14.53 -13.77 12.11
C ASP A 283 -15.18 -14.34 10.84
N SER A 284 -16.48 -14.62 10.88
CA SER A 284 -17.24 -15.14 9.72
C SER A 284 -17.36 -14.16 8.54
N GLY A 285 -17.19 -12.86 8.78
CA GLY A 285 -17.14 -11.81 7.77
C GLY A 285 -15.76 -11.16 7.62
N ASN A 286 -14.74 -11.72 8.27
CA ASN A 286 -13.38 -11.21 8.20
C ASN A 286 -12.70 -11.74 6.94
N TRP A 287 -12.55 -10.88 5.93
CA TRP A 287 -12.06 -11.32 4.62
C TRP A 287 -10.63 -11.85 4.67
N ALA A 288 -9.77 -11.35 5.55
CA ALA A 288 -8.40 -11.86 5.69
C ALA A 288 -8.40 -13.32 6.17
N LEU A 289 -9.19 -13.64 7.20
CA LEU A 289 -9.27 -15.01 7.71
C LEU A 289 -9.93 -15.94 6.71
N LYS A 290 -11.01 -15.48 6.08
CA LYS A 290 -11.76 -16.26 5.09
C LYS A 290 -10.91 -16.52 3.84
N PHE A 291 -10.13 -15.55 3.38
CA PHE A 291 -9.19 -15.70 2.28
C PHE A 291 -8.17 -16.81 2.53
N LEU A 292 -7.55 -16.83 3.71
CA LEU A 292 -6.60 -17.87 4.10
C LEU A 292 -7.23 -19.27 4.09
N GLU A 293 -8.46 -19.37 4.63
CA GLU A 293 -9.23 -20.62 4.67
C GLU A 293 -9.59 -21.11 3.27
N GLU A 294 -10.08 -20.24 2.40
CA GLU A 294 -10.42 -20.60 1.01
C GLU A 294 -9.19 -21.03 0.22
N CYS A 295 -8.09 -20.27 0.32
CA CYS A 295 -6.83 -20.65 -0.32
C CYS A 295 -6.37 -22.03 0.14
N LYS A 296 -6.52 -22.34 1.44
CA LYS A 296 -6.12 -23.63 1.99
C LYS A 296 -7.03 -24.74 1.49
N ALA A 297 -8.35 -24.53 1.59
CA ALA A 297 -9.36 -25.52 1.23
C ALA A 297 -9.34 -25.87 -0.27
N LYS A 298 -9.00 -24.91 -1.12
CA LYS A 298 -8.94 -25.08 -2.58
C LYS A 298 -7.54 -25.31 -3.13
N ASN A 299 -6.53 -25.36 -2.26
CA ASN A 299 -5.12 -25.52 -2.63
C ASN A 299 -4.65 -24.46 -3.65
N TYR A 300 -5.02 -23.20 -3.41
CA TYR A 300 -4.50 -22.07 -4.18
C TYR A 300 -3.05 -21.77 -3.74
N GLN A 301 -2.19 -21.47 -4.71
CA GLN A 301 -0.92 -20.78 -4.46
C GLN A 301 -1.22 -19.48 -3.74
N MET A 302 -0.59 -19.28 -2.60
CA MET A 302 -0.70 -18.07 -1.80
C MET A 302 0.62 -17.88 -1.04
N ASP A 303 1.36 -16.83 -1.39
CA ASP A 303 2.61 -16.44 -0.72
C ASP A 303 2.36 -15.39 0.38
N GLY A 304 1.19 -14.76 0.40
CA GLY A 304 0.86 -13.80 1.44
C GLY A 304 -0.56 -13.25 1.36
N VAL A 305 -0.97 -12.62 2.45
CA VAL A 305 -2.22 -11.86 2.57
C VAL A 305 -1.91 -10.37 2.56
N SER A 306 -2.69 -9.58 1.83
CA SER A 306 -2.49 -8.14 1.71
C SER A 306 -3.71 -7.32 2.07
N PHE A 307 -3.45 -6.14 2.64
CA PHE A 307 -4.46 -5.18 3.04
C PHE A 307 -3.93 -3.74 3.05
N HIS A 308 -4.84 -2.79 3.13
CA HIS A 308 -4.57 -1.36 3.11
C HIS A 308 -4.88 -0.73 4.46
N GLN A 309 -4.06 0.24 4.87
CA GLN A 309 -4.15 0.88 6.17
C GLN A 309 -3.79 2.37 6.10
N TYR A 310 -4.80 3.23 6.20
CA TYR A 310 -4.59 4.66 6.31
C TYR A 310 -4.63 5.17 7.76
N GLY A 311 -4.15 6.39 7.97
CA GLY A 311 -3.80 6.93 9.29
C GLY A 311 -4.96 7.43 10.16
N ALA A 312 -6.17 7.67 9.62
CA ALA A 312 -7.28 8.06 10.48
C ALA A 312 -7.79 6.88 11.31
N GLU A 313 -7.69 5.70 10.72
CA GLU A 313 -8.03 4.42 11.30
C GLU A 313 -7.01 4.00 12.38
N MET A 314 -5.74 4.45 12.27
CA MET A 314 -4.67 4.21 13.26
C MET A 314 -4.75 5.09 14.52
N LEU A 315 -5.50 6.21 14.51
CA LEU A 315 -5.52 7.19 15.61
C LEU A 315 -6.60 6.96 16.68
N ASN A 316 -7.22 5.77 16.73
CA ASN A 316 -8.32 5.47 17.65
C ASN A 316 -9.48 6.51 17.60
N ARG A 317 -9.62 7.22 16.48
CA ARG A 317 -10.74 8.14 16.23
C ARG A 317 -11.58 7.60 15.09
N GLN A 318 -12.88 7.77 15.23
CA GLN A 318 -13.92 7.05 14.51
C GLN A 318 -13.79 7.22 12.99
N PRO A 319 -13.50 6.16 12.21
CA PRO A 319 -14.13 6.05 10.92
C PRO A 319 -15.64 5.89 11.15
N ASP A 320 -16.45 6.60 10.38
CA ASP A 320 -17.93 6.67 10.44
C ASP A 320 -18.61 5.28 10.49
N TYR A 321 -17.89 4.23 10.10
CA TYR A 321 -18.37 2.85 10.07
C TYR A 321 -18.23 2.06 11.40
N SER A 322 -17.58 2.59 12.44
CA SER A 322 -17.07 1.79 13.59
C SER A 322 -17.89 1.82 14.88
N GLY A 323 -18.85 2.74 15.03
CA GLY A 323 -19.63 2.87 16.28
C GLY A 323 -18.78 3.02 17.56
N GLY A 324 -17.54 3.50 17.45
CA GLY A 324 -16.65 3.75 18.58
C GLY A 324 -15.73 2.60 19.03
N ARG A 325 -15.53 1.53 18.23
CA ARG A 325 -14.58 0.45 18.57
C ARG A 325 -13.51 0.27 17.48
N ASN A 326 -12.28 0.73 17.75
CA ASN A 326 -11.12 0.43 16.90
C ASN A 326 -10.29 -0.71 17.53
N PRO A 327 -10.21 -1.90 16.91
CA PRO A 327 -9.31 -2.95 17.39
C PRO A 327 -7.86 -2.47 17.27
N SER A 328 -6.97 -2.94 18.16
CA SER A 328 -5.56 -2.58 18.06
C SER A 328 -4.93 -3.26 16.84
N PHE A 329 -4.15 -2.51 16.05
CA PHE A 329 -3.44 -3.03 14.88
C PHE A 329 -2.69 -4.33 15.20
N LYS A 330 -1.95 -4.36 16.32
CA LYS A 330 -1.22 -5.54 16.81
C LYS A 330 -2.13 -6.76 17.00
N SER A 331 -3.33 -6.59 17.56
CA SER A 331 -4.27 -7.70 17.76
C SER A 331 -4.77 -8.28 16.43
N THR A 332 -5.05 -7.42 15.45
CA THR A 332 -5.45 -7.85 14.10
C THR A 332 -4.34 -8.63 13.42
N ILE A 333 -3.12 -8.10 13.41
CA ILE A 333 -1.96 -8.79 12.81
C ILE A 333 -1.74 -10.15 13.47
N LYS A 334 -1.77 -10.20 14.80
CA LYS A 334 -1.63 -11.46 15.55
C LYS A 334 -2.69 -12.47 15.14
N LYS A 335 -3.94 -12.04 14.98
CA LYS A 335 -5.04 -12.93 14.57
C LYS A 335 -4.80 -13.55 13.18
N ILE A 336 -4.30 -12.76 12.24
CA ILE A 336 -3.94 -13.23 10.89
C ILE A 336 -2.77 -14.22 10.98
N GLN A 337 -1.71 -13.87 11.73
CA GLN A 337 -0.55 -14.75 11.94
C GLN A 337 -0.94 -16.09 12.58
N ASP A 338 -1.77 -16.07 13.63
CA ASP A 338 -2.25 -17.27 14.31
C ASP A 338 -3.07 -18.15 13.33
N LYS A 339 -3.91 -17.55 12.48
CA LYS A 339 -4.64 -18.29 11.44
C LYS A 339 -3.71 -18.87 10.37
N MET A 340 -2.72 -18.12 9.91
CA MET A 340 -1.71 -18.60 8.95
C MET A 340 -0.94 -19.79 9.52
N LYS A 341 -0.50 -19.70 10.78
CA LYS A 341 0.16 -20.78 11.50
C LYS A 341 -0.75 -22.01 11.63
N TYR A 342 -2.01 -21.83 12.02
CA TYR A 342 -2.99 -22.91 12.14
C TYR A 342 -3.21 -23.66 10.82
N LEU A 343 -3.27 -22.94 9.69
CA LEU A 343 -3.47 -23.53 8.36
C LEU A 343 -2.17 -24.07 7.71
N GLY A 344 -1.03 -23.89 8.38
CA GLY A 344 0.28 -24.38 7.93
C GLY A 344 1.00 -23.47 6.92
N TYR A 345 0.67 -22.19 6.85
CA TYR A 345 1.36 -21.21 6.01
C TYR A 345 2.62 -20.67 6.71
N SER A 346 3.62 -21.53 6.93
CA SER A 346 4.84 -21.17 7.68
C SER A 346 5.70 -20.10 6.99
N ASN A 347 5.60 -19.96 5.67
CA ASN A 347 6.35 -18.99 4.87
C ASN A 347 5.47 -17.86 4.30
N GLY A 348 4.19 -17.82 4.67
CA GLY A 348 3.29 -16.80 4.18
C GLY A 348 3.60 -15.44 4.80
N GLU A 349 3.51 -14.38 4.00
CA GLU A 349 3.78 -13.01 4.43
C GLU A 349 2.48 -12.22 4.65
N ILE A 350 2.53 -11.20 5.51
CA ILE A 350 1.48 -10.20 5.64
C ILE A 350 2.00 -8.91 5.00
N TRP A 351 1.28 -8.40 4.02
CA TRP A 351 1.66 -7.22 3.26
C TRP A 351 0.69 -6.06 3.51
N ILE A 352 1.24 -4.89 3.84
CA ILE A 352 0.49 -3.63 3.90
C ILE A 352 0.81 -2.89 2.62
N THR A 353 -0.03 -3.07 1.61
CA THR A 353 0.30 -2.69 0.23
C THR A 353 -0.14 -1.27 -0.12
N GLU A 354 -0.97 -0.66 0.74
CA GLU A 354 -1.19 0.78 0.80
C GLU A 354 -1.22 1.24 2.25
N TRP A 355 -0.48 2.30 2.54
CA TRP A 355 -0.54 2.94 3.84
C TRP A 355 -0.10 4.40 3.74
N GLY A 356 -0.54 5.20 4.71
CA GLY A 356 -0.19 6.61 4.78
C GLY A 356 -1.37 7.46 5.20
N VAL A 357 -1.42 8.68 4.68
CA VAL A 357 -2.45 9.65 5.02
C VAL A 357 -3.56 9.59 3.97
N SER A 358 -4.81 9.42 4.40
CA SER A 358 -5.95 9.51 3.50
C SER A 358 -6.34 10.98 3.27
N ASN A 359 -6.45 11.37 2.01
CA ASN A 359 -6.96 12.69 1.59
C ASN A 359 -8.48 12.84 1.83
N TRP A 360 -9.21 11.74 2.01
CA TRP A 360 -10.64 11.72 2.29
C TRP A 360 -11.00 12.24 3.69
N ILE A 361 -9.99 12.54 4.52
CA ILE A 361 -10.19 12.91 5.93
C ILE A 361 -9.56 14.28 6.16
N ASN A 362 -10.29 15.33 5.81
CA ASN A 362 -9.84 16.72 5.89
C ASN A 362 -9.87 17.28 7.33
N THR A 363 -9.12 16.66 8.26
CA THR A 363 -8.92 17.22 9.61
C THR A 363 -7.51 17.80 9.74
N ALA A 364 -7.35 18.86 10.55
CA ALA A 364 -6.05 19.46 10.85
C ALA A 364 -5.01 18.44 11.39
N ARG A 365 -5.48 17.35 11.99
CA ARG A 365 -4.64 16.26 12.51
C ARG A 365 -4.14 15.31 11.41
N VAL A 366 -4.97 15.04 10.40
CA VAL A 366 -4.58 14.30 9.20
C VAL A 366 -3.59 15.11 8.38
N LYS A 367 -3.75 16.44 8.30
CA LYS A 367 -2.76 17.39 7.75
C LYS A 367 -1.38 17.28 8.43
N ASN A 368 -1.31 16.94 9.72
CA ASN A 368 -0.05 16.73 10.44
C ASN A 368 0.59 15.36 10.20
N ASN A 369 -0.16 14.34 9.78
CA ASN A 369 0.39 13.03 9.39
C ASN A 369 1.04 13.05 8.00
N TYR A 370 0.85 14.10 7.18
CA TYR A 370 1.61 14.29 5.93
C TYR A 370 3.10 14.55 6.19
N ARG A 371 3.49 14.73 7.47
CA ARG A 371 4.88 14.87 7.87
C ARG A 371 5.55 13.49 7.94
N PRO A 372 6.88 13.39 7.73
CA PRO A 372 7.64 12.14 7.79
C PRO A 372 7.42 11.27 9.05
N VAL A 373 6.92 11.88 10.13
CA VAL A 373 6.60 11.25 11.41
C VAL A 373 5.47 10.20 11.31
N GLY A 374 4.48 10.39 10.42
CA GLY A 374 3.35 9.45 10.28
C GLY A 374 3.76 8.07 9.77
N GLY A 375 4.69 8.01 8.81
CA GLY A 375 5.23 6.75 8.29
C GLY A 375 6.20 6.05 9.24
N ALA A 376 6.95 6.82 10.03
CA ALA A 376 7.76 6.26 11.11
C ALA A 376 6.88 5.63 12.20
N PHE A 377 5.71 6.21 12.48
CA PHE A 377 4.77 5.70 13.49
C PHE A 377 4.16 4.35 13.08
N ALA A 378 3.78 4.17 11.80
CA ALA A 378 3.30 2.89 11.28
C ALA A 378 4.40 1.81 11.31
N ALA A 379 5.65 2.17 11.00
CA ALA A 379 6.79 1.26 11.05
C ALA A 379 7.13 0.80 12.47
N ALA A 380 6.95 1.66 13.49
CA ALA A 380 7.22 1.30 14.90
C ALA A 380 6.28 0.21 15.44
N PHE A 381 5.10 -0.01 14.85
CA PHE A 381 4.18 -1.08 15.24
C PHE A 381 4.41 -2.41 14.51
N MET A 382 5.32 -2.45 13.52
CA MET A 382 5.67 -3.65 12.76
C MET A 382 6.89 -4.40 13.34
N VAL A 383 7.45 -3.93 14.46
CA VAL A 383 8.62 -4.53 15.14
C VAL A 383 8.22 -5.32 16.37
#